data_AF-A0A1Q4BT36-F1
#
_entry.id   AF-A0A1Q4BT36-F1
#
_cell.length_a   1.000
_cell.length_b   1.000
_cell.length_c   1.000
_cell.angle_alpha   90.00
_cell.angle_beta   90.00
_cell.angle_gamma   90.00
#
_symmetry.space_group_name_H-M   'P 1'
#
loop_
_entity.id
_entity.type
_entity.pdbx_description
1 polymer ?
#
loop_
_entity_poly.entity_id
_entity_poly.type
_entity_poly.pdbx_seq_one_letter_code
_entity_poly.pdbx_strand_id
1 'polypeptide(L)'
;MTQSLIKTAILAAAIGIAATSAARADCESDLKQLEHAFTTPNLAAPAKAALDAAKTKAVAALKKDDDKTCHAAVAEGLSKAGLKMK
;
A
#
# COMPACT_ATOMS: atom_id res chain seq x y z
N MET A 1 -5.56 52.01 -24.25
CA MET A 1 -4.48 51.67 -25.20
C MET A 1 -3.30 51.12 -24.40
N THR A 2 -3.08 49.81 -24.52
CA THR A 2 -1.80 49.07 -24.43
C THR A 2 -0.58 49.78 -23.82
N GLN A 3 -0.12 49.31 -22.66
CA GLN A 3 1.31 49.22 -22.40
C GLN A 3 1.70 47.94 -21.66
N SER A 4 2.57 47.19 -22.34
CA SER A 4 3.61 46.32 -21.81
C SER A 4 3.21 44.96 -21.21
N LEU A 5 2.97 44.06 -22.16
CA LEU A 5 3.49 42.70 -22.12
C LEU A 5 4.97 42.67 -21.69
N ILE A 6 5.33 41.62 -20.93
CA ILE A 6 6.68 41.09 -20.70
C ILE A 6 7.50 41.80 -19.62
N LYS A 7 7.48 41.24 -18.40
CA LYS A 7 8.69 40.97 -17.60
C LYS A 7 8.35 40.06 -16.42
N THR A 8 9.30 39.19 -16.09
CA THR A 8 9.33 38.28 -14.92
C THR A 8 8.24 37.20 -14.94
N ALA A 9 8.39 36.12 -15.71
CA ALA A 9 9.37 35.06 -15.46
C ALA A 9 9.34 34.59 -13.99
N ILE A 10 8.84 33.36 -13.83
CA ILE A 10 9.40 32.36 -12.92
C ILE A 10 9.40 32.82 -11.45
N LEU A 11 8.28 32.57 -10.76
CA LEU A 11 8.35 32.28 -9.34
C LEU A 11 7.54 31.04 -9.04
N ALA A 12 8.25 29.91 -9.13
CA ALA A 12 8.05 28.68 -8.38
C ALA A 12 6.58 28.27 -8.20
N ALA A 13 6.02 27.35 -8.99
CA ALA A 13 6.37 25.92 -8.90
C ALA A 13 6.77 25.47 -7.48
N ALA A 14 6.04 25.94 -6.47
CA ALA A 14 6.04 25.39 -5.13
C ALA A 14 4.63 24.93 -4.75
N ILE A 15 3.91 24.32 -5.70
CA ILE A 15 2.96 23.28 -5.32
C ILE A 15 3.84 22.06 -5.04
N GLY A 16 4.48 22.07 -3.86
CA GLY A 16 5.13 20.92 -3.30
C GLY A 16 4.08 19.88 -3.00
N ILE A 17 3.59 19.21 -4.05
CA ILE A 17 2.90 17.94 -3.95
C ILE A 17 3.98 16.92 -3.58
N ALA A 18 4.35 16.92 -2.31
CA ALA A 18 4.90 15.75 -1.65
C ALA A 18 4.13 15.50 -0.36
N ALA A 19 2.82 15.74 -0.39
CA ALA A 19 1.86 15.08 0.49
C ALA A 19 1.63 13.63 0.03
N THR A 20 2.70 12.91 -0.30
CA THR A 20 2.70 11.46 -0.55
C THR A 20 3.52 10.73 0.50
N SER A 21 3.47 11.22 1.74
CA SER A 21 3.53 10.35 2.91
C SER A 21 2.11 10.04 3.41
N ALA A 22 1.14 9.90 2.51
CA ALA A 22 -0.07 9.16 2.82
C ALA A 22 0.37 7.69 2.89
N ALA A 23 0.54 7.20 4.11
CA ALA A 23 0.82 5.81 4.43
C ALA A 23 1.98 5.22 3.61
N ARG A 24 3.20 5.29 4.15
CA ARG A 24 3.99 4.05 4.12
C ARG A 24 3.05 3.03 4.75
N ALA A 25 2.40 2.23 3.90
CA ALA A 25 1.52 1.18 4.37
C ALA A 25 2.42 0.33 5.25
N ASP A 26 2.18 0.41 6.56
CA ASP A 26 3.08 -0.14 7.54
C ASP A 26 3.03 -1.64 7.32
N CYS A 27 3.99 -2.15 6.52
CA CYS A 27 3.97 -3.52 6.04
C CYS A 27 3.95 -4.49 7.22
N GLU A 28 4.53 -4.07 8.34
CA GLU A 28 4.46 -4.79 9.61
C GLU A 28 3.03 -4.85 10.17
N SER A 29 2.28 -3.76 10.13
CA SER A 29 0.86 -3.72 10.50
C SER A 29 -0.02 -4.54 9.54
N ASP A 30 0.25 -4.47 8.23
CA ASP A 30 -0.44 -5.28 7.22
C ASP A 30 -0.16 -6.78 7.43
N LEU A 31 1.08 -7.15 7.73
CA LEU A 31 1.45 -8.51 8.07
C LEU A 31 0.76 -8.98 9.36
N LYS A 32 0.68 -8.15 10.40
CA LYS A 32 -0.09 -8.47 11.62
C LYS A 32 -1.55 -8.75 11.30
N GLN A 33 -2.15 -7.98 10.39
CA GLN A 33 -3.52 -8.21 9.96
C GLN A 33 -3.68 -9.52 9.16
N LEU A 34 -2.70 -9.82 8.30
CA LEU A 34 -2.63 -11.11 7.59
C LEU A 34 -2.50 -12.28 8.57
N GLU A 35 -1.70 -12.14 9.63
CA GLU A 35 -1.55 -13.17 10.68
C GLU A 35 -2.84 -13.34 11.49
N HIS A 36 -3.52 -12.26 11.81
CA HIS A 36 -4.84 -12.33 12.43
C HIS A 36 -5.86 -13.01 11.51
N ALA A 37 -5.78 -12.83 10.19
CA ALA A 37 -6.63 -13.53 9.25
C ALA A 37 -6.47 -15.06 9.34
N PHE A 38 -5.26 -15.57 9.57
CA PHE A 38 -5.05 -17.02 9.80
C PHE A 38 -5.71 -17.56 11.07
N THR A 39 -6.00 -16.70 12.05
CA THR A 39 -6.71 -17.10 13.27
C THR A 39 -8.23 -17.14 13.10
N THR A 40 -8.75 -16.74 11.94
CA THR A 40 -10.19 -16.79 11.66
C THR A 40 -10.68 -18.25 11.71
N PRO A 41 -11.66 -18.59 12.55
CA PRO A 41 -12.21 -19.93 12.61
C PRO A 41 -12.89 -20.29 11.28
N ASN A 42 -12.82 -21.56 10.90
CA ASN A 42 -13.38 -22.08 9.63
C ASN A 42 -12.81 -21.43 8.37
N LEU A 43 -11.56 -20.97 8.39
CA LEU A 43 -10.89 -20.50 7.19
C LEU A 43 -10.82 -21.64 6.16
N ALA A 44 -11.46 -21.44 5.00
CA ALA A 44 -11.48 -22.45 3.95
C ALA A 44 -10.05 -22.75 3.44
N ALA A 45 -9.77 -23.99 3.03
CA ALA A 45 -8.48 -24.37 2.44
C ALA A 45 -7.98 -23.41 1.33
N PRO A 46 -8.80 -22.96 0.36
CA PRO A 46 -8.36 -21.98 -0.64
C PRO A 46 -8.05 -20.59 -0.03
N ALA A 47 -8.77 -20.18 1.01
CA ALA A 47 -8.48 -18.94 1.73
C ALA A 47 -7.13 -19.03 2.46
N LYS A 48 -6.83 -20.17 3.09
CA LYS A 48 -5.53 -20.40 3.73
C LYS A 48 -4.38 -20.34 2.73
N ALA A 49 -4.54 -20.97 1.56
CA ALA A 49 -3.56 -20.91 0.47
C ALA A 49 -3.35 -19.48 -0.05
N ALA A 50 -4.42 -18.69 -0.16
CA ALA A 50 -4.33 -17.29 -0.55
C ALA A 50 -3.58 -16.43 0.47
N LEU A 51 -3.85 -16.62 1.77
CA LEU A 51 -3.13 -15.93 2.84
C LEU A 51 -1.65 -16.34 2.88
N ASP A 52 -1.32 -17.60 2.64
CA ASP A 52 0.06 -18.11 2.66
C ASP A 52 0.88 -17.56 1.48
N ALA A 53 0.29 -17.53 0.29
CA ALA A 53 0.88 -16.89 -0.89
C ALA A 53 1.08 -15.38 -0.67
N ALA A 54 0.12 -14.72 -0.03
CA ALA A 54 0.24 -13.31 0.34
C ALA A 54 1.34 -13.06 1.36
N LYS A 55 1.47 -13.92 2.40
CA LYS A 55 2.54 -13.83 3.41
C LYS A 55 3.91 -13.94 2.75
N THR A 56 4.08 -14.90 1.85
CA THR A 56 5.33 -15.11 1.11
C THR A 56 5.70 -13.88 0.28
N LYS A 57 4.74 -13.30 -0.46
CA LYS A 57 4.95 -12.10 -1.27
C LYS A 57 5.23 -10.86 -0.41
N ALA A 58 4.47 -10.67 0.66
CA ALA A 58 4.61 -9.55 1.59
C ALA A 58 5.96 -9.56 2.31
N VAL A 59 6.41 -10.73 2.80
CA VAL A 59 7.74 -10.87 3.41
C VAL A 59 8.86 -10.64 2.40
N ALA A 60 8.70 -11.07 1.14
CA ALA A 60 9.67 -10.81 0.09
C ALA A 60 9.77 -9.32 -0.27
N ALA A 61 8.65 -8.58 -0.20
CA ALA A 61 8.58 -7.14 -0.40
C ALA A 61 9.14 -6.36 0.81
N LEU A 62 8.82 -6.79 2.03
CA LEU A 62 9.36 -6.24 3.28
C LEU A 62 10.89 -6.26 3.28
N LYS A 63 11.50 -7.38 2.87
CA LYS A 63 12.96 -7.53 2.76
C LYS A 63 13.62 -6.55 1.78
N LYS A 64 12.83 -5.87 0.93
CA LYS A 64 13.28 -4.90 -0.06
C LYS A 64 12.83 -3.48 0.27
N ASP A 65 12.27 -3.25 1.46
CA ASP A 65 11.65 -1.98 1.88
C ASP A 65 10.57 -1.50 0.87
N ASP A 66 9.90 -2.45 0.20
CA ASP A 66 8.86 -2.19 -0.78
C ASP A 66 7.47 -2.30 -0.14
N ASP A 67 7.15 -1.29 0.68
CA ASP A 67 5.90 -1.21 1.43
C ASP A 67 4.66 -1.31 0.54
N LYS A 68 4.74 -0.73 -0.67
CA LYS A 68 3.64 -0.73 -1.64
C LYS A 68 3.32 -2.15 -2.11
N THR A 69 4.33 -2.92 -2.48
CA THR A 69 4.15 -4.31 -2.91
C THR A 69 3.73 -5.19 -1.74
N CYS A 70 4.24 -4.91 -0.53
CA CYS A 70 3.81 -5.61 0.67
C CYS A 70 2.31 -5.42 0.94
N HIS A 71 1.86 -4.16 1.01
CA HIS A 71 0.45 -3.82 1.22
C HIS A 71 -0.45 -4.44 0.16
N ALA A 72 -0.07 -4.33 -1.12
CA ALA A 72 -0.82 -4.92 -2.22
C ALA A 72 -0.93 -6.45 -2.09
N ALA A 73 0.16 -7.12 -1.70
CA ALA A 73 0.17 -8.56 -1.49
C ALA A 73 -0.77 -8.98 -0.34
N VAL A 74 -0.75 -8.25 0.77
CA VAL A 74 -1.66 -8.49 1.91
C VAL A 74 -3.11 -8.23 1.54
N ALA A 75 -3.40 -7.11 0.87
CA ALA A 75 -4.73 -6.74 0.40
C ALA A 75 -5.33 -7.80 -0.53
N GLU A 76 -4.54 -8.27 -1.49
CA GLU A 76 -4.93 -9.35 -2.39
C GLU A 76 -5.18 -10.67 -1.64
N GLY A 77 -4.32 -11.01 -0.67
CA GLY A 77 -4.46 -12.22 0.15
C GLY A 77 -5.75 -12.23 0.96
N LEU A 78 -6.01 -11.14 1.68
CA LEU A 78 -7.22 -10.94 2.45
C LEU A 78 -8.45 -10.99 1.55
N SER A 79 -8.44 -10.28 0.42
CA SER A 79 -9.57 -10.25 -0.51
C SER A 79 -9.89 -11.64 -1.08
N LYS A 80 -8.86 -12.42 -1.46
CA LYS A 80 -9.01 -13.82 -1.92
C LYS A 80 -9.45 -14.78 -0.82
N ALA A 81 -9.14 -14.45 0.43
CA ALA A 81 -9.65 -15.15 1.61
C ALA A 81 -11.08 -14.71 2.00
N GLY A 82 -11.69 -13.77 1.27
CA GLY A 82 -13.02 -13.22 1.60
C GLY A 82 -13.01 -12.25 2.78
N LEU A 83 -11.84 -11.76 3.18
CA LEU A 83 -11.61 -10.86 4.31
C LEU A 83 -11.35 -9.45 3.79
N LYS A 84 -11.91 -8.45 4.46
CA LYS A 84 -11.63 -7.04 4.15
C LYS A 84 -10.39 -6.58 4.89
N MET A 85 -9.51 -5.90 4.16
CA MET A 85 -8.44 -5.10 4.75
C MET A 85 -9.05 -3.90 5.49
N LYS A 86 -8.43 -3.48 6.59
CA LYS A 86 -9.07 -2.65 7.61
C LYS A 86 -8.30 -1.35 7.78
#